data_AF-A0A7H0IS30-F1
#
_entry.id   AF-A0A7H0IS30-F1
#
_cell.length_a   1.000
_cell.length_b   1.000
_cell.length_c   1.000
_cell.angle_alpha   90.00
_cell.angle_beta   90.00
_cell.angle_gamma   90.00
#
_symmetry.space_group_name_H-M   'P 1'
#
loop_
_entity.id
_entity.type
_entity.pdbx_description
1 polymer ?
#
loop_
_entity_poly.entity_id
_entity_poly.type
_entity_poly.pdbx_seq_one_letter_code
_entity_poly.pdbx_strand_id
1 'polypeptide(L)'
;MSAALARLDDAGLTALLDTGTPLGTGVGGATARVEVAGHPVFVKRLPLADAERHRSTADVFGLPPACHYGIGAVPSPGFGAWRELEVYETTTRWAVSGRFPGFPLLRHARVLPATPADRSDAYAERAGAYWGPAVRARVEARATATANLLLFLEYVPQTLHDWLRAQVHGPRPDEACALVDRQLTALTDFLGTTGLVHFDTHFRNVLTDGRRLYLTDHGLALSTGFDLTPRERAFHAAHRTYDDAYTRAYLARWLVTEFHGGGADRLARLRAYADGARPEGMPDAVAGLVRRHAAVAAVMEEFESRLGQDSSAVFPAEAVHRLRTDRGA
;
A
#
# COMPACT_ATOMS: atom_id res chain seq x y z
N MET A 1 15.48 20.98 0.56
CA MET A 1 14.84 20.06 -0.40
C MET A 1 13.68 20.71 -1.15
N SER A 2 12.52 20.96 -0.54
CA SER A 2 11.33 21.49 -1.24
C SER A 2 11.59 22.79 -2.00
N ALA A 3 12.29 23.76 -1.39
CA ALA A 3 12.65 25.00 -2.06
C ALA A 3 13.62 24.81 -3.24
N ALA A 4 14.45 23.76 -3.22
CA ALA A 4 15.35 23.46 -4.35
C ALA A 4 14.56 22.90 -5.54
N LEU A 5 13.66 21.96 -5.28
CA LEU A 5 12.76 21.40 -6.30
C LEU A 5 11.82 22.46 -6.89
N ALA A 6 11.24 23.33 -6.05
CA ALA A 6 10.32 24.37 -6.49
C ALA A 6 10.95 25.46 -7.38
N ARG A 7 12.29 25.58 -7.39
CA ARG A 7 13.02 26.52 -8.27
C ARG A 7 13.32 25.95 -9.65
N LEU A 8 13.18 24.64 -9.83
CA LEU A 8 13.38 24.01 -11.13
C LEU A 8 12.12 24.21 -11.97
N ASP A 9 12.33 24.59 -13.22
CA ASP A 9 11.28 24.57 -14.23
C ASP A 9 11.09 23.14 -14.79
N ASP A 10 10.20 22.98 -15.76
CA ASP A 10 9.88 21.68 -16.33
C ASP A 10 11.08 21.03 -17.04
N ALA A 11 11.91 21.84 -17.69
CA ALA A 11 13.15 21.37 -18.33
C ALA A 11 14.18 20.91 -17.29
N GLY A 12 14.38 21.69 -16.21
CA GLY A 12 15.27 21.34 -15.11
C GLY A 12 14.82 20.10 -14.35
N LEU A 13 13.51 19.93 -14.12
CA LEU A 13 12.97 18.71 -13.53
C LEU A 13 13.14 17.51 -14.46
N THR A 14 12.95 17.68 -15.76
CA THR A 14 13.19 16.60 -16.75
C THR A 14 14.65 16.17 -16.74
N ALA A 15 15.60 17.12 -16.81
CA ALA A 15 17.03 16.83 -16.74
C ALA A 15 17.42 16.12 -15.44
N LEU A 16 16.82 16.51 -14.29
CA LEU A 16 17.02 15.82 -13.01
C LEU A 16 16.54 14.37 -13.09
N LEU A 17 15.37 14.12 -13.67
CA LEU A 17 14.80 12.78 -13.82
C LEU A 17 15.64 11.85 -14.71
N ASP A 18 16.33 12.40 -15.71
CA ASP A 18 17.21 11.66 -16.62
C ASP A 18 18.49 11.17 -15.92
N THR A 19 18.91 11.85 -14.85
CA THR A 19 20.03 11.38 -13.99
C THR A 19 19.61 10.32 -12.97
N GLY A 20 18.30 10.04 -12.85
CA GLY A 20 17.75 9.16 -11.83
C GLY A 20 18.11 7.69 -12.02
N THR A 21 18.34 6.97 -10.92
CA THR A 21 18.44 5.51 -10.91
C THR A 21 17.03 4.91 -10.86
N PRO A 22 16.60 4.11 -11.86
CA PRO A 22 15.31 3.42 -11.80
C PRO A 22 15.26 2.44 -10.62
N LEU A 23 14.13 2.42 -9.90
CA LEU A 23 13.88 1.49 -8.80
C LEU A 23 12.90 0.39 -9.18
N GLY A 24 11.99 0.66 -10.13
CA GLY A 24 11.06 -0.33 -10.65
C GLY A 24 9.87 0.31 -11.36
N THR A 25 9.15 -0.52 -12.12
CA THR A 25 7.91 -0.12 -12.81
C THR A 25 6.83 -1.13 -12.47
N GLY A 26 5.71 -0.63 -11.95
CA GLY A 26 4.53 -1.42 -11.64
C GLY A 26 3.27 -0.85 -12.27
N VAL A 27 2.13 -1.42 -11.88
CA VAL A 27 0.80 -0.94 -12.28
C VAL A 27 0.57 0.50 -11.78
N GLY A 28 1.02 0.80 -10.56
CA GLY A 28 0.93 2.13 -9.97
C GLY A 28 1.75 3.20 -10.69
N GLY A 29 2.83 2.84 -11.40
CA GLY A 29 3.70 3.78 -12.09
C GLY A 29 5.16 3.36 -12.08
N ALA A 30 6.01 4.24 -12.60
CA ALA A 30 7.47 4.07 -12.56
C ALA A 30 8.06 4.79 -11.36
N THR A 31 9.12 4.24 -10.78
CA THR A 31 9.79 4.77 -9.60
C THR A 31 11.28 4.92 -9.86
N ALA A 32 11.88 5.97 -9.31
CA ALA A 32 13.29 6.27 -9.44
C ALA A 32 13.84 6.93 -8.17
N ARG A 33 15.16 6.87 -8.01
CA ARG A 33 15.90 7.65 -7.02
C ARG A 33 16.70 8.72 -7.75
N VAL A 34 16.56 9.97 -7.32
CA VAL A 34 17.37 11.10 -7.80
C VAL A 34 18.13 11.73 -6.64
N GLU A 35 19.14 12.52 -6.94
CA GLU A 35 19.86 13.32 -5.94
C GLU A 35 19.50 14.80 -6.09
N VAL A 36 19.14 15.45 -4.98
CA VAL A 36 18.81 16.88 -4.97
C VAL A 36 19.53 17.54 -3.80
N ALA A 37 20.41 18.50 -4.11
CA ALA A 37 21.24 19.18 -3.12
C ALA A 37 21.96 18.20 -2.17
N GLY A 38 22.57 17.13 -2.72
CA GLY A 38 23.34 16.15 -1.95
C GLY A 38 22.52 15.10 -1.20
N HIS A 39 21.19 15.04 -1.37
CA HIS A 39 20.34 14.11 -0.63
C HIS A 39 19.49 13.25 -1.58
N PRO A 40 19.29 11.96 -1.28
CA PRO A 40 18.45 11.09 -2.08
C PRO A 40 16.97 11.47 -1.95
N VAL A 41 16.27 11.42 -3.07
CA VAL A 41 14.83 11.67 -3.18
C VAL A 41 14.20 10.53 -3.96
N PHE A 42 13.12 9.97 -3.42
CA PHE A 42 12.31 8.99 -4.12
C PHE A 42 11.34 9.73 -5.06
N VAL A 43 11.25 9.29 -6.31
CA VAL A 43 10.32 9.87 -7.29
C VAL A 43 9.37 8.79 -7.76
N LYS A 44 8.06 9.04 -7.61
CA LYS A 44 7.00 8.25 -8.24
C LYS A 44 6.46 9.02 -9.45
N ARG A 45 6.36 8.33 -10.59
CA ARG A 45 5.78 8.86 -11.83
C ARG A 45 4.45 8.16 -12.10
N LEU A 46 3.37 8.94 -12.08
CA LEU A 46 2.00 8.47 -12.24
C LEU A 46 1.45 8.96 -13.58
N PRO A 47 1.12 8.06 -14.53
CA PRO A 47 0.43 8.45 -15.77
C PRO A 47 -0.87 9.17 -15.46
N LEU A 48 -1.06 10.32 -16.09
CA LEU A 48 -2.24 11.15 -15.94
C LEU A 48 -3.02 11.14 -17.26
N ALA A 49 -4.06 10.31 -17.31
CA ALA A 49 -4.94 10.23 -18.48
C ALA A 49 -5.65 11.58 -18.71
N ASP A 50 -6.02 11.89 -19.96
CA ASP A 50 -6.69 13.16 -20.28
C ASP A 50 -8.00 13.35 -19.51
N ALA A 51 -8.75 12.26 -19.27
CA ALA A 51 -9.96 12.27 -18.44
C ALA A 51 -9.69 12.63 -16.96
N GLU A 52 -8.48 12.40 -16.47
CA GLU A 52 -8.03 12.73 -15.10
C GLU A 52 -7.24 14.05 -15.07
N ARG A 53 -7.15 14.82 -16.16
CA ARG A 53 -6.24 15.97 -16.25
C ARG A 53 -6.57 17.11 -15.29
N HIS A 54 -7.85 17.24 -14.94
CA HIS A 54 -8.29 18.17 -13.89
C HIS A 54 -7.98 17.57 -12.50
N ARG A 55 -7.41 18.38 -11.59
CA ARG A 55 -7.12 17.96 -10.22
C ARG A 55 -8.41 17.71 -9.44
N SER A 56 -8.89 16.47 -9.46
CA SER A 56 -10.07 15.99 -8.75
C SER A 56 -9.82 14.65 -8.08
N THR A 57 -10.43 14.44 -6.91
CA THR A 57 -10.45 13.15 -6.22
C THR A 57 -11.68 12.30 -6.58
N ALA A 58 -12.51 12.75 -7.52
CA ALA A 58 -13.64 11.97 -8.03
C ALA A 58 -13.17 10.74 -8.82
N ASP A 59 -13.96 9.67 -8.76
CA ASP A 59 -13.77 8.52 -9.65
C ASP A 59 -14.42 8.79 -11.02
N VAL A 60 -13.63 9.35 -11.93
CA VAL A 60 -14.08 9.74 -13.28
C VAL A 60 -14.34 8.56 -14.21
N PHE A 61 -13.91 7.36 -13.85
CA PHE A 61 -14.12 6.14 -14.64
C PHE A 61 -15.25 5.26 -14.09
N GLY A 62 -15.72 5.51 -12.87
CA GLY A 62 -16.73 4.68 -12.21
C GLY A 62 -16.22 3.26 -11.94
N LEU A 63 -14.99 3.14 -11.44
CA LEU A 63 -14.37 1.88 -11.07
C LEU A 63 -15.15 1.19 -9.93
N PRO A 64 -15.18 -0.15 -9.89
CA PRO A 64 -15.70 -0.86 -8.73
C PRO A 64 -14.88 -0.51 -7.48
N PRO A 65 -15.51 -0.25 -6.31
CA PRO A 65 -14.77 0.01 -5.07
C PRO A 65 -13.81 -1.11 -4.67
N ALA A 66 -14.06 -2.36 -5.07
CA ALA A 66 -13.16 -3.49 -4.87
C ALA A 66 -11.77 -3.29 -5.50
N CYS A 67 -11.62 -2.37 -6.47
CA CYS A 67 -10.32 -1.96 -7.00
C CYS A 67 -9.43 -1.27 -5.95
N HIS A 68 -9.93 -0.95 -4.75
CA HIS A 68 -9.09 -0.46 -3.66
C HIS A 68 -8.22 -1.55 -3.07
N TYR A 69 -8.57 -2.82 -3.21
CA TYR A 69 -7.76 -3.89 -2.66
C TYR A 69 -6.42 -4.03 -3.40
N GLY A 70 -5.31 -4.05 -2.64
CA GLY A 70 -3.96 -4.40 -3.14
C GLY A 70 -3.76 -5.89 -3.42
N ILE A 71 -4.84 -6.66 -3.50
CA ILE A 71 -4.88 -8.12 -3.59
C ILE A 71 -5.88 -8.56 -4.66
N GLY A 72 -5.77 -9.81 -5.09
CA GLY A 72 -6.60 -10.39 -6.15
C GLY A 72 -5.76 -11.07 -7.23
N ALA A 73 -6.41 -11.72 -8.20
CA ALA A 73 -5.72 -12.42 -9.28
C ALA A 73 -5.10 -11.49 -10.33
N VAL A 74 -5.66 -10.28 -10.47
CA VAL A 74 -5.12 -9.22 -11.33
C VAL A 74 -4.91 -7.96 -10.51
N PRO A 75 -3.69 -7.40 -10.45
CA PRO A 75 -3.44 -6.17 -9.70
C PRO A 75 -4.35 -5.04 -10.18
N SER A 76 -5.00 -4.38 -9.23
CA SER A 76 -5.84 -3.21 -9.51
C SER A 76 -4.98 -2.05 -10.05
N PRO A 77 -5.49 -1.26 -11.02
CA PRO A 77 -4.83 -0.04 -11.46
C PRO A 77 -4.90 1.10 -10.44
N GLY A 78 -5.50 0.88 -9.27
CA GLY A 78 -5.73 1.89 -8.24
C GLY A 78 -6.71 2.97 -8.66
N PHE A 79 -6.76 4.06 -7.90
CA PHE A 79 -7.59 5.22 -8.20
C PHE A 79 -6.70 6.44 -8.49
N GLY A 80 -7.23 7.40 -9.27
CA GLY A 80 -6.49 8.50 -9.93
C GLY A 80 -5.31 9.11 -9.17
N ALA A 81 -4.31 9.57 -9.92
CA ALA A 81 -3.05 10.14 -9.38
C ALA A 81 -3.26 11.27 -8.35
N TRP A 82 -4.35 12.02 -8.47
CA TRP A 82 -4.71 13.09 -7.55
C TRP A 82 -5.15 12.62 -6.18
N ARG A 83 -5.78 11.43 -6.06
CA ARG A 83 -6.08 10.84 -4.75
C ARG A 83 -4.77 10.53 -4.02
N GLU A 84 -3.82 9.93 -4.72
CA GLU A 84 -2.51 9.62 -4.14
C GLU A 84 -1.78 10.89 -3.67
N LEU A 85 -1.77 11.96 -4.48
CA LEU A 85 -1.21 13.25 -4.07
C LEU A 85 -1.92 13.84 -2.83
N GLU A 86 -3.25 13.82 -2.80
CA GLU A 86 -4.04 14.34 -1.67
C GLU A 86 -3.72 13.60 -0.36
N VAL A 87 -3.52 12.29 -0.43
CA VAL A 87 -3.08 11.51 0.73
C VAL A 87 -1.67 11.91 1.15
N TYR A 88 -0.72 12.02 0.22
CA TYR A 88 0.65 12.45 0.54
C TYR A 88 0.71 13.85 1.15
N GLU A 89 -0.07 14.80 0.64
CA GLU A 89 -0.18 16.14 1.24
C GLU A 89 -0.77 16.06 2.67
N THR A 90 -1.75 15.19 2.88
CA THR A 90 -2.38 14.97 4.20
C THR A 90 -1.43 14.29 5.20
N THR A 91 -0.77 13.21 4.82
CA THR A 91 0.16 12.47 5.68
C THR A 91 1.40 13.29 5.99
N THR A 92 1.89 14.09 5.04
CA THR A 92 2.98 15.06 5.26
C THR A 92 2.59 16.09 6.32
N ARG A 93 1.36 16.62 6.29
CA ARG A 93 0.87 17.54 7.34
C ARG A 93 0.82 16.85 8.71
N TRP A 94 0.39 15.60 8.78
CA TRP A 94 0.40 14.84 10.05
C TRP A 94 1.80 14.63 10.61
N ALA A 95 2.77 14.29 9.75
CA ALA A 95 4.14 14.08 10.17
C ALA A 95 4.83 15.38 10.61
N VAL A 96 4.68 16.47 9.84
CA VAL A 96 5.29 17.78 10.15
C VAL A 96 4.68 18.43 11.39
N SER A 97 3.37 18.29 11.61
CA SER A 97 2.69 18.82 12.81
C SER A 97 2.88 17.95 14.06
N GLY A 98 3.56 16.80 13.94
CA GLY A 98 3.78 15.87 15.05
C GLY A 98 2.56 15.02 15.43
N ARG A 99 1.47 15.03 14.64
CA ARG A 99 0.30 14.18 14.88
C ARG A 99 0.63 12.69 14.76
N PHE A 100 1.36 12.32 13.71
CA PHE A 100 1.88 10.97 13.53
C PHE A 100 3.04 10.96 12.53
N PRO A 101 4.25 10.51 12.90
CA PRO A 101 5.43 10.69 12.07
C PRO A 101 5.77 9.47 11.18
N GLY A 102 4.87 8.49 11.07
CA GLY A 102 5.10 7.24 10.32
C GLY A 102 4.74 7.32 8.84
N PHE A 103 5.07 8.43 8.17
CA PHE A 103 4.85 8.63 6.74
C PHE A 103 6.05 9.35 6.12
N PRO A 104 6.55 8.95 4.93
CA PRO A 104 7.56 9.72 4.21
C PRO A 104 7.00 11.08 3.79
N LEU A 105 7.82 12.13 3.86
CA LEU A 105 7.37 13.48 3.52
C LEU A 105 7.31 13.72 2.00
N LEU A 106 6.20 14.26 1.51
CA LEU A 106 6.11 14.87 0.19
C LEU A 106 6.95 16.15 0.15
N ARG A 107 7.98 16.16 -0.69
CA ARG A 107 8.88 17.30 -0.86
C ARG A 107 8.44 18.22 -1.98
N HIS A 108 7.88 17.67 -3.05
CA HIS A 108 7.35 18.43 -4.19
C HIS A 108 6.41 17.56 -5.05
N ALA A 109 5.54 18.19 -5.82
CA ALA A 109 4.75 17.52 -6.86
C ALA A 109 4.66 18.42 -8.10
N ARG A 110 4.72 17.82 -9.30
CA ARG A 110 4.66 18.54 -10.57
C ARG A 110 4.01 17.68 -11.64
N VAL A 111 3.15 18.27 -12.48
CA VAL A 111 2.71 17.64 -13.72
C VAL A 111 3.69 18.01 -14.83
N LEU A 112 4.26 17.02 -15.51
CA LEU A 112 5.11 17.23 -16.67
C LEU A 112 4.54 16.54 -17.91
N PRO A 113 4.81 17.07 -19.12
CA PRO A 113 4.59 16.35 -20.36
C PRO A 113 5.27 14.99 -20.34
N ALA A 114 4.65 14.00 -20.96
CA ALA A 114 5.14 12.65 -21.03
C ALA A 114 4.94 12.09 -22.43
N THR A 115 5.85 11.22 -22.83
CA THR A 115 5.62 10.34 -23.97
C THR A 115 4.80 9.14 -23.47
N PRO A 116 3.70 8.78 -24.16
CA PRO A 116 2.95 7.56 -23.87
C PRO A 116 3.89 6.36 -23.73
N ALA A 117 3.67 5.57 -22.69
CA ALA A 117 4.44 4.35 -22.49
C ALA A 117 3.87 3.23 -23.37
N ASP A 118 4.74 2.44 -23.98
CA ASP A 118 4.32 1.17 -24.58
C ASP A 118 3.87 0.23 -23.45
N ARG A 119 2.55 0.05 -23.30
CA ARG A 119 1.97 -0.86 -22.31
C ARG A 119 1.25 -1.98 -23.02
N SER A 120 1.45 -3.19 -22.50
CA SER A 120 0.88 -4.40 -23.08
C SER A 120 -0.65 -4.41 -23.01
N ASP A 121 -1.30 -4.56 -24.18
CA ASP A 121 -2.74 -4.82 -24.33
C ASP A 121 -3.22 -5.98 -23.45
N ALA A 122 -2.35 -6.98 -23.20
CA ALA A 122 -2.68 -8.14 -22.39
C ALA A 122 -3.03 -7.79 -20.93
N TYR A 123 -2.46 -6.71 -20.35
CA TYR A 123 -2.86 -6.28 -19.00
C TYR A 123 -4.25 -5.64 -19.01
N ALA A 124 -4.54 -4.79 -19.99
CA ALA A 124 -5.85 -4.13 -20.12
C ALA A 124 -6.98 -5.16 -20.28
N GLU A 125 -6.77 -6.19 -21.11
CA GLU A 125 -7.71 -7.28 -21.28
C GLU A 125 -7.93 -8.07 -20.00
N ARG A 126 -6.85 -8.49 -19.32
CA ARG A 126 -6.95 -9.23 -18.05
C ARG A 126 -7.62 -8.41 -16.96
N ALA A 127 -7.28 -7.13 -16.84
CA ALA A 127 -7.89 -6.23 -15.86
C ALA A 127 -9.38 -6.00 -16.16
N GLY A 128 -9.73 -5.85 -17.44
CA GLY A 128 -11.12 -5.77 -17.90
C GLY A 128 -11.94 -7.01 -17.59
N ALA A 129 -11.38 -8.19 -17.82
CA ALA A 129 -12.05 -9.46 -17.55
C ALA A 129 -12.28 -9.69 -16.05
N TYR A 130 -11.31 -9.31 -15.20
CA TYR A 130 -11.37 -9.57 -13.77
C TYR A 130 -12.12 -8.50 -12.98
N TRP A 131 -11.88 -7.21 -13.28
CA TRP A 131 -12.50 -6.10 -12.56
C TRP A 131 -13.66 -5.43 -13.30
N GLY A 132 -13.80 -5.66 -14.60
CA GLY A 132 -14.86 -5.09 -15.42
C GLY A 132 -14.41 -4.00 -16.41
N PRO A 133 -15.30 -3.60 -17.33
CA PRO A 133 -14.96 -2.79 -18.49
C PRO A 133 -14.45 -1.37 -18.16
N ALA A 134 -14.94 -0.76 -17.07
CA ALA A 134 -14.47 0.55 -16.62
C ALA A 134 -12.97 0.54 -16.27
N VAL A 135 -12.48 -0.58 -15.73
CA VAL A 135 -11.06 -0.76 -15.40
C VAL A 135 -10.22 -0.88 -16.65
N ARG A 136 -10.67 -1.64 -17.65
CA ARG A 136 -10.03 -1.70 -18.97
C ARG A 136 -9.89 -0.32 -19.61
N ALA A 137 -11.00 0.43 -19.67
CA ALA A 137 -11.02 1.78 -20.25
C ALA A 137 -10.03 2.72 -19.55
N ARG A 138 -9.93 2.64 -18.21
CA ARG A 138 -8.93 3.43 -17.46
C ARG A 138 -7.50 3.02 -17.76
N VAL A 139 -7.21 1.71 -17.85
CA VAL A 139 -5.87 1.21 -18.17
C VAL A 139 -5.44 1.67 -19.56
N GLU A 140 -6.32 1.56 -20.55
CA GLU A 140 -6.09 2.02 -21.92
C GLU A 140 -5.86 3.54 -21.97
N ALA A 141 -6.69 4.32 -21.28
CA ALA A 141 -6.53 5.77 -21.19
C ALA A 141 -5.21 6.21 -20.53
N ARG A 142 -4.69 5.42 -19.57
CA ARG A 142 -3.38 5.67 -18.94
C ARG A 142 -2.22 5.27 -19.84
N ALA A 143 -2.39 4.30 -20.74
CA ALA A 143 -1.34 3.91 -21.68
C ALA A 143 -1.06 5.02 -22.70
N THR A 144 -2.08 5.78 -23.09
CA THR A 144 -1.99 6.91 -24.03
C THR A 144 -1.74 8.27 -23.36
N ALA A 145 -1.52 8.29 -22.05
CA ALA A 145 -1.34 9.51 -21.28
C ALA A 145 -0.14 10.33 -21.79
N THR A 146 -0.39 11.62 -22.06
CA THR A 146 0.63 12.58 -22.53
C THR A 146 1.19 13.45 -21.40
N ALA A 147 0.82 13.14 -20.16
CA ALA A 147 1.31 13.81 -18.97
C ALA A 147 1.52 12.81 -17.83
N ASN A 148 2.46 13.12 -16.95
CA ASN A 148 2.68 12.41 -15.69
C ASN A 148 2.54 13.38 -14.53
N LEU A 149 1.89 12.93 -13.44
CA LEU A 149 2.09 13.53 -12.14
C LEU A 149 3.33 12.91 -11.49
N LEU A 150 4.28 13.76 -11.12
CA LEU A 150 5.49 13.39 -10.40
C LEU A 150 5.33 13.72 -8.92
N LEU A 151 5.63 12.74 -8.08
CA LEU A 151 5.69 12.89 -6.63
C LEU A 151 7.13 12.73 -6.17
N PHE A 152 7.70 13.79 -5.58
CA PHE A 152 9.04 13.78 -5.00
C PHE A 152 8.90 13.58 -3.50
N LEU A 153 9.30 12.42 -3.01
CA LEU A 153 9.13 11.96 -1.64
C LEU A 153 10.49 11.87 -0.94
N GLU A 154 10.47 11.99 0.38
CA GLU A 154 11.57 11.56 1.23
C GLU A 154 11.99 10.13 0.92
N TYR A 155 13.29 9.92 0.77
CA TYR A 155 13.85 8.61 0.52
C TYR A 155 14.11 7.88 1.85
N VAL A 156 13.40 6.77 2.07
CA VAL A 156 13.64 5.83 3.18
C VAL A 156 14.25 4.55 2.60
N PRO A 157 15.41 4.09 3.10
CA PRO A 157 16.29 3.21 2.34
C PRO A 157 15.88 1.74 2.28
N GLN A 158 15.09 1.24 3.23
CA GLN A 158 14.74 -0.17 3.33
C GLN A 158 13.24 -0.36 3.35
N THR A 159 12.77 -1.42 2.69
CA THR A 159 11.43 -1.93 2.94
C THR A 159 11.43 -2.70 4.26
N LEU A 160 10.28 -2.73 4.93
CA LEU A 160 10.07 -3.58 6.11
C LEU A 160 10.26 -5.05 5.73
N HIS A 161 9.91 -5.44 4.50
CA HIS A 161 10.07 -6.80 4.00
C HIS A 161 11.54 -7.25 4.08
N ASP A 162 12.45 -6.47 3.51
CA ASP A 162 13.87 -6.82 3.45
C ASP A 162 14.53 -6.66 4.82
N TRP A 163 14.19 -5.59 5.55
CA TRP A 163 14.73 -5.34 6.88
C TRP A 163 14.33 -6.44 7.86
N LEU A 164 13.03 -6.79 7.92
CA LEU A 164 12.53 -7.80 8.87
C LEU A 164 13.11 -9.17 8.57
N ARG A 165 13.27 -9.56 7.29
CA ARG A 165 13.97 -10.80 6.91
C ARG A 165 15.36 -10.89 7.52
N ALA A 166 16.15 -9.83 7.41
CA ALA A 166 17.47 -9.81 8.02
C ALA A 166 17.40 -9.89 9.56
N GLN A 167 16.39 -9.27 10.19
CA GLN A 167 16.27 -9.29 11.65
C GLN A 167 15.82 -10.63 12.23
N VAL A 168 14.86 -11.32 11.59
CA VAL A 168 14.30 -12.58 12.14
C VAL A 168 15.29 -13.74 12.09
N HIS A 169 16.28 -13.68 11.20
CA HIS A 169 17.42 -14.61 11.15
C HIS A 169 18.67 -14.07 11.84
N GLY A 170 18.58 -12.87 12.43
CA GLY A 170 19.67 -12.19 13.10
C GLY A 170 19.81 -12.57 14.59
N PRO A 171 20.67 -11.87 15.34
CA PRO A 171 20.95 -12.20 16.75
C PRO A 171 19.83 -11.79 17.72
N ARG A 172 18.91 -10.91 17.30
CA ARG A 172 17.87 -10.32 18.18
C ARG A 172 16.49 -10.29 17.51
N PRO A 173 15.96 -11.44 17.07
CA PRO A 173 14.67 -11.51 16.37
C PRO A 173 13.51 -10.99 17.24
N ASP A 174 13.58 -11.19 18.55
CA ASP A 174 12.54 -10.82 19.52
C ASP A 174 12.35 -9.29 19.59
N GLU A 175 13.45 -8.54 19.65
CA GLU A 175 13.41 -7.06 19.69
C GLU A 175 12.80 -6.49 18.41
N ALA A 176 13.19 -7.05 17.25
CA ALA A 176 12.68 -6.62 15.95
C ALA A 176 11.18 -6.94 15.78
N CYS A 177 10.76 -8.16 16.13
CA CYS A 177 9.36 -8.55 16.08
C CYS A 177 8.50 -7.68 17.00
N ALA A 178 8.98 -7.40 18.22
CA ALA A 178 8.28 -6.54 19.17
C ALA A 178 8.22 -5.09 18.68
N LEU A 179 9.27 -4.57 18.03
CA LEU A 179 9.25 -3.24 17.41
C LEU A 179 8.20 -3.17 16.29
N VAL A 180 8.18 -4.16 15.40
CA VAL A 180 7.27 -4.21 14.26
C VAL A 180 5.82 -4.31 14.72
N ASP A 181 5.49 -5.25 15.61
CA ASP A 181 4.12 -5.42 16.12
C ASP A 181 3.58 -4.13 16.77
N ARG A 182 4.41 -3.47 17.60
CA ARG A 182 4.04 -2.21 18.26
C ARG A 182 3.85 -1.07 17.26
N GLN A 183 4.73 -0.90 16.28
CA GLN A 183 4.64 0.23 15.37
C GLN A 183 3.57 0.03 14.29
N LEU A 184 3.36 -1.19 13.82
CA LEU A 184 2.24 -1.53 12.94
C LEU A 184 0.90 -1.29 13.65
N THR A 185 0.79 -1.69 14.92
CA THR A 185 -0.35 -1.35 15.77
C THR A 185 -0.58 0.15 15.86
N ALA A 186 0.46 0.91 16.21
CA ALA A 186 0.33 2.36 16.37
C ALA A 186 -0.10 3.04 15.07
N LEU A 187 0.41 2.56 13.93
CA LEU A 187 0.03 3.02 12.60
C LEU A 187 -1.45 2.72 12.30
N THR A 188 -1.92 1.48 12.47
CA THR A 188 -3.30 1.10 12.14
C THR A 188 -4.32 1.68 13.10
N ASP A 189 -3.97 1.83 14.38
CA ASP A 189 -4.81 2.54 15.34
C ASP A 189 -4.90 4.03 14.98
N PHE A 190 -3.79 4.68 14.62
CA PHE A 190 -3.82 6.06 14.15
C PHE A 190 -4.71 6.21 12.91
N LEU A 191 -4.53 5.38 11.88
CA LEU A 191 -5.38 5.38 10.68
C LEU A 191 -6.86 5.23 11.05
N GLY A 192 -7.18 4.34 11.98
CA GLY A 192 -8.54 4.12 12.49
C GLY A 192 -9.17 5.32 13.20
N THR A 193 -8.37 6.30 13.65
CA THR A 193 -8.87 7.59 14.19
C THR A 193 -9.10 8.65 13.10
N THR A 194 -8.76 8.33 11.86
CA THR A 194 -8.91 9.23 10.70
C THR A 194 -10.02 8.75 9.77
N GLY A 195 -10.23 9.50 8.68
CA GLY A 195 -11.08 9.06 7.57
C GLY A 195 -10.34 8.27 6.49
N LEU A 196 -9.05 7.95 6.66
CA LEU A 196 -8.20 7.29 5.66
C LEU A 196 -8.15 5.78 5.88
N VAL A 197 -8.36 5.01 4.80
CA VAL A 197 -8.07 3.58 4.71
C VAL A 197 -7.06 3.38 3.58
N HIS A 198 -5.96 2.69 3.84
CA HIS A 198 -4.83 2.53 2.94
C HIS A 198 -5.03 1.40 1.92
N PHE A 199 -5.61 0.28 2.35
CA PHE A 199 -5.85 -0.95 1.59
C PHE A 199 -4.63 -1.76 1.13
N ASP A 200 -3.42 -1.22 1.22
CA ASP A 200 -2.24 -1.92 0.72
C ASP A 200 -1.02 -1.84 1.67
N THR A 201 -1.19 -2.28 2.92
CA THR A 201 -0.16 -2.18 3.98
C THR A 201 0.83 -3.36 4.00
N HIS A 202 1.12 -3.96 2.83
CA HIS A 202 2.08 -5.05 2.74
C HIS A 202 3.52 -4.55 3.00
N PHE A 203 4.43 -5.43 3.41
CA PHE A 203 5.76 -5.02 3.92
C PHE A 203 6.71 -4.39 2.89
N ARG A 204 6.36 -4.41 1.59
CA ARG A 204 7.07 -3.62 0.56
C ARG A 204 6.60 -2.16 0.47
N ASN A 205 5.41 -1.84 1.01
CA ASN A 205 4.84 -0.49 1.11
C ASN A 205 4.98 0.10 2.51
N VAL A 206 5.61 -0.64 3.43
CA VAL A 206 6.07 -0.12 4.71
C VAL A 206 7.58 -0.01 4.61
N LEU A 207 8.12 1.19 4.80
CA LEU A 207 9.55 1.47 4.78
C LEU A 207 10.08 1.57 6.20
N THR A 208 11.40 1.45 6.37
CA THR A 208 12.05 1.59 7.67
C THR A 208 13.48 2.11 7.56
N ASP A 209 13.90 2.84 8.58
CA ASP A 209 15.29 3.23 8.85
C ASP A 209 15.94 2.34 9.94
N GLY A 210 15.26 1.26 10.32
CA GLY A 210 15.62 0.36 11.42
C GLY A 210 15.17 0.82 12.80
N ARG A 211 14.62 2.04 12.91
CA ARG A 211 14.12 2.63 14.16
C ARG A 211 12.62 2.90 14.09
N ARG A 212 12.11 3.32 12.93
CA ARG A 212 10.71 3.68 12.70
C ARG A 212 10.17 3.07 11.40
N LEU A 213 8.88 2.74 11.41
CA LEU A 213 8.12 2.35 10.24
C LEU A 213 7.44 3.56 9.56
N TYR A 214 7.44 3.57 8.24
CA TYR A 214 6.85 4.60 7.41
C TYR A 214 5.92 3.98 6.36
N LEU A 215 4.62 4.28 6.40
CA LEU A 215 3.67 3.79 5.41
C LEU A 215 3.73 4.66 4.14
N THR A 216 3.83 4.03 2.97
CA THR A 216 3.91 4.68 1.66
C THR A 216 3.00 3.98 0.65
N ASP A 217 3.02 4.46 -0.59
CA ASP A 217 2.21 4.00 -1.73
C ASP A 217 0.70 4.10 -1.47
N HIS A 218 0.19 5.31 -1.67
CA HIS A 218 -1.21 5.61 -1.38
C HIS A 218 -2.12 5.48 -2.62
N GLY A 219 -1.67 4.80 -3.68
CA GLY A 219 -2.41 4.68 -4.94
C GLY A 219 -3.75 3.92 -4.84
N LEU A 220 -3.94 3.19 -3.74
CA LEU A 220 -5.14 2.42 -3.43
C LEU A 220 -5.96 2.99 -2.28
N ALA A 221 -5.51 4.10 -1.69
CA ALA A 221 -6.15 4.65 -0.50
C ALA A 221 -7.54 5.22 -0.80
N LEU A 222 -8.41 5.18 0.22
CA LEU A 222 -9.74 5.77 0.22
C LEU A 222 -9.89 6.67 1.44
N SER A 223 -10.33 7.91 1.23
CA SER A 223 -10.51 8.88 2.29
C SER A 223 -11.91 9.49 2.25
N THR A 224 -12.51 9.72 3.42
CA THR A 224 -13.76 10.50 3.54
C THR A 224 -13.61 11.94 3.05
N GLY A 225 -12.38 12.44 2.89
CA GLY A 225 -12.10 13.77 2.33
C GLY A 225 -12.13 13.83 0.80
N PHE A 226 -12.33 12.70 0.11
CA PHE A 226 -12.45 12.67 -1.35
C PHE A 226 -13.86 12.98 -1.82
N ASP A 227 -14.00 13.34 -3.10
CA ASP A 227 -15.29 13.39 -3.79
C ASP A 227 -15.78 11.96 -4.09
N LEU A 228 -16.45 11.37 -3.11
CA LEU A 228 -16.89 9.98 -3.15
C LEU A 228 -18.28 9.83 -3.76
N THR A 229 -18.48 8.75 -4.50
CA THR A 229 -19.81 8.25 -4.84
C THR A 229 -20.51 7.64 -3.60
N PRO A 230 -21.85 7.45 -3.64
CA PRO A 230 -22.54 6.70 -2.58
C PRO A 230 -21.99 5.28 -2.36
N ARG A 231 -21.57 4.61 -3.44
CA ARG A 231 -20.99 3.26 -3.37
C ARG A 231 -19.64 3.26 -2.65
N GLU A 232 -18.77 4.22 -2.94
CA GLU A 232 -17.48 4.36 -2.25
C GLU A 232 -17.65 4.72 -0.78
N ARG A 233 -18.64 5.57 -0.43
CA ARG A 233 -18.95 5.85 0.98
C ARG A 233 -19.38 4.59 1.74
N ALA A 234 -20.26 3.78 1.16
CA ALA A 234 -20.68 2.52 1.76
C ALA A 234 -19.49 1.54 1.88
N PHE A 235 -18.65 1.47 0.86
CA PHE A 235 -17.44 0.65 0.87
C PHE A 235 -16.48 1.11 1.98
N HIS A 236 -16.19 2.41 2.07
CA HIS A 236 -15.36 2.97 3.15
C HIS A 236 -15.88 2.60 4.54
N ALA A 237 -17.19 2.78 4.78
CA ALA A 237 -17.80 2.49 6.08
C ALA A 237 -17.62 1.02 6.50
N ALA A 238 -17.69 0.09 5.54
CA ALA A 238 -17.47 -1.34 5.77
C ALA A 238 -15.99 -1.72 5.99
N HIS A 239 -15.04 -0.85 5.61
CA HIS A 239 -13.60 -1.15 5.58
C HIS A 239 -12.76 -0.37 6.59
N ARG A 240 -13.37 0.31 7.56
CA ARG A 240 -12.63 1.10 8.58
C ARG A 240 -11.63 0.29 9.41
N THR A 241 -11.81 -1.04 9.49
CA THR A 241 -10.91 -1.96 10.20
C THR A 241 -10.00 -2.76 9.26
N TYR A 242 -10.06 -2.50 7.95
CA TYR A 242 -9.33 -3.27 6.95
C TYR A 242 -7.82 -3.23 7.18
N ASP A 243 -7.23 -2.05 7.33
CA ASP A 243 -5.77 -1.93 7.48
C ASP A 243 -5.24 -2.62 8.74
N ASP A 244 -5.98 -2.59 9.85
CA ASP A 244 -5.63 -3.33 11.08
C ASP A 244 -5.61 -4.84 10.81
N ALA A 245 -6.69 -5.35 10.22
CA ALA A 245 -6.85 -6.76 9.93
C ALA A 245 -5.81 -7.26 8.93
N TYR A 246 -5.65 -6.53 7.83
CA TYR A 246 -4.73 -6.84 6.76
C TYR A 246 -3.28 -6.81 7.27
N THR A 247 -2.89 -5.78 8.04
CA THR A 247 -1.52 -5.68 8.58
C THR A 247 -1.19 -6.84 9.52
N ARG A 248 -2.08 -7.17 10.45
CA ARG A 248 -1.90 -8.29 11.39
C ARG A 248 -1.86 -9.63 10.66
N ALA A 249 -2.78 -9.83 9.72
CA ALA A 249 -2.82 -11.01 8.87
C ALA A 249 -1.55 -11.15 8.03
N TYR A 250 -1.07 -10.05 7.44
CA TYR A 250 0.15 -10.02 6.64
C TYR A 250 1.36 -10.38 7.47
N LEU A 251 1.50 -9.84 8.69
CA LEU A 251 2.59 -10.17 9.61
C LEU A 251 2.66 -11.67 9.92
N ALA A 252 1.54 -12.27 10.34
CA ALA A 252 1.51 -13.71 10.61
C ALA A 252 1.83 -14.55 9.37
N ARG A 253 1.21 -14.23 8.22
CA ARG A 253 1.43 -14.94 6.96
C ARG A 253 2.86 -14.83 6.48
N TRP A 254 3.45 -13.64 6.60
CA TRP A 254 4.82 -13.37 6.22
C TRP A 254 5.78 -14.21 7.06
N LEU A 255 5.59 -14.24 8.39
CA LEU A 255 6.43 -15.05 9.29
C LEU A 255 6.28 -16.55 9.02
N VAL A 256 5.04 -17.05 8.84
CA VAL A 256 4.82 -18.46 8.48
C VAL A 256 5.49 -18.80 7.14
N THR A 257 5.38 -17.91 6.16
CA THR A 257 5.99 -18.11 4.83
C THR A 257 7.53 -18.09 4.92
N GLU A 258 8.10 -17.21 5.75
CA GLU A 258 9.55 -17.09 5.91
C GLU A 258 10.16 -18.32 6.59
N PHE A 259 9.51 -18.90 7.61
CA PHE A 259 10.04 -20.04 8.37
C PHE A 259 9.63 -21.41 7.83
N HIS A 260 8.50 -21.50 7.11
CA HIS A 260 7.96 -22.79 6.67
C HIS A 260 7.66 -22.87 5.17
N GLY A 261 8.08 -21.88 4.40
CA GLY A 261 7.74 -21.75 2.99
C GLY A 261 6.29 -21.33 2.74
N GLY A 262 6.02 -20.86 1.51
CA GLY A 262 4.67 -20.58 1.04
C GLY A 262 3.98 -21.84 0.49
N GLY A 263 2.66 -21.75 0.25
CA GLY A 263 1.91 -22.80 -0.44
C GLY A 263 0.51 -23.05 0.14
N ALA A 264 -0.14 -24.11 -0.38
CA ALA A 264 -1.50 -24.50 -0.03
C ALA A 264 -1.69 -24.77 1.47
N ASP A 265 -0.63 -25.18 2.17
CA ASP A 265 -0.70 -25.53 3.59
C ASP A 265 -0.68 -24.31 4.54
N ARG A 266 -0.43 -23.09 4.04
CA ARG A 266 -0.35 -21.90 4.91
C ARG A 266 -1.67 -21.64 5.63
N LEU A 267 -2.80 -21.69 4.93
CA LEU A 267 -4.11 -21.52 5.53
C LEU A 267 -4.41 -22.60 6.58
N ALA A 268 -4.05 -23.86 6.30
CA ALA A 268 -4.22 -24.96 7.24
C ALA A 268 -3.39 -24.76 8.53
N ARG A 269 -2.14 -24.30 8.40
CA ARG A 269 -1.29 -23.95 9.54
C ARG A 269 -1.87 -22.80 10.36
N LEU A 270 -2.32 -21.72 9.71
CA LEU A 270 -2.91 -20.58 10.41
C LEU A 270 -4.18 -20.97 11.18
N ARG A 271 -5.03 -21.84 10.60
CA ARG A 271 -6.19 -22.39 11.30
C ARG A 271 -5.77 -23.20 12.52
N ALA A 272 -4.80 -24.11 12.37
CA ALA A 272 -4.28 -24.88 13.50
C ALA A 272 -3.71 -23.98 14.62
N TYR A 273 -2.98 -22.92 14.27
CA TYR A 273 -2.44 -21.96 15.24
C TYR A 273 -3.54 -21.12 15.90
N ALA A 274 -4.60 -20.79 15.17
CA ALA A 274 -5.78 -20.13 15.73
C ALA A 274 -6.51 -21.04 16.73
N ASP A 275 -6.51 -22.36 16.49
CA ASP A 275 -7.08 -23.39 17.37
C ASP A 275 -6.15 -23.79 18.53
N GLY A 276 -5.01 -23.12 18.69
CA GLY A 276 -4.10 -23.29 19.83
C GLY A 276 -2.89 -24.20 19.59
N ALA A 277 -2.70 -24.73 18.38
CA ALA A 277 -1.46 -25.43 18.06
C ALA A 277 -0.25 -24.48 18.17
N ARG A 278 0.87 -25.00 18.68
CA ARG A 278 2.11 -24.22 18.81
C ARG A 278 2.83 -24.16 17.45
N PRO A 279 3.20 -22.97 16.94
CA PRO A 279 4.15 -22.89 15.82
C PRO A 279 5.51 -23.44 16.25
N GLU A 280 6.03 -24.41 15.51
CA GLU A 280 7.36 -25.02 15.72
C GLU A 280 8.35 -24.49 14.67
N GLY A 281 9.65 -24.78 14.80
CA GLY A 281 10.64 -24.42 13.76
C GLY A 281 10.91 -22.92 13.58
N MET A 282 10.54 -22.09 14.56
CA MET A 282 10.82 -20.65 14.61
C MET A 282 11.13 -20.20 16.05
N PRO A 283 11.80 -19.05 16.27
CA PRO A 283 12.05 -18.51 17.60
C PRO A 283 10.76 -18.31 18.41
N ASP A 284 10.83 -18.46 19.73
CA ASP A 284 9.63 -18.43 20.59
C ASP A 284 8.85 -17.10 20.50
N ALA A 285 9.53 -15.96 20.39
CA ALA A 285 8.85 -14.68 20.21
C ALA A 285 8.11 -14.59 18.86
N VAL A 286 8.70 -15.16 17.80
CA VAL A 286 8.07 -15.25 16.47
C VAL A 286 6.84 -16.15 16.54
N ALA A 287 6.96 -17.33 17.16
CA ALA A 287 5.84 -18.24 17.36
C ALA A 287 4.70 -17.59 18.16
N GLY A 288 5.04 -16.84 19.21
CA GLY A 288 4.07 -16.08 20.01
C GLY A 288 3.31 -15.04 19.19
N LEU A 289 3.99 -14.35 18.27
CA LEU A 289 3.41 -13.34 17.39
C LEU A 289 2.53 -13.95 16.30
N VAL A 290 2.97 -15.05 15.68
CA VAL A 290 2.16 -15.83 14.73
C VAL A 290 0.87 -16.29 15.39
N ARG A 291 0.95 -16.91 16.57
CA ARG A 291 -0.22 -17.39 17.32
C ARG A 291 -1.20 -16.27 17.64
N ARG A 292 -0.70 -15.10 18.08
CA ARG A 292 -1.52 -13.92 18.40
C ARG A 292 -2.38 -13.45 17.22
N HIS A 293 -1.83 -13.52 16.01
CA HIS A 293 -2.47 -12.98 14.80
C HIS A 293 -3.06 -14.08 13.90
N ALA A 294 -2.97 -15.36 14.29
CA ALA A 294 -3.38 -16.50 13.48
C ALA A 294 -4.86 -16.47 13.08
N ALA A 295 -5.75 -16.13 14.02
CA ALA A 295 -7.20 -16.10 13.76
C ALA A 295 -7.57 -15.06 12.69
N VAL A 296 -7.06 -13.83 12.80
CA VAL A 296 -7.31 -12.79 11.79
C VAL A 296 -6.61 -13.11 10.47
N ALA A 297 -5.44 -13.75 10.53
CA ALA A 297 -4.73 -14.21 9.33
C ALA A 297 -5.51 -15.26 8.55
N ALA A 298 -6.13 -16.23 9.23
CA ALA A 298 -6.96 -17.25 8.59
C ALA A 298 -8.22 -16.64 7.93
N VAL A 299 -8.91 -15.73 8.63
CA VAL A 299 -10.10 -15.03 8.10
C VAL A 299 -9.75 -14.20 6.87
N MET A 300 -8.66 -13.43 6.93
CA MET A 300 -8.21 -12.62 5.82
C MET A 300 -7.77 -13.52 4.66
N GLU A 301 -6.94 -14.54 4.87
CA GLU A 301 -6.47 -15.42 3.79
C GLU A 301 -7.63 -16.12 3.05
N GLU A 302 -8.70 -16.51 3.76
CA GLU A 302 -9.91 -17.04 3.12
C GLU A 302 -10.68 -15.98 2.31
N PHE A 303 -10.74 -14.74 2.79
CA PHE A 303 -11.27 -13.63 2.01
C PHE A 303 -10.43 -13.36 0.75
N GLU A 304 -9.11 -13.30 0.86
CA GLU A 304 -8.23 -13.02 -0.27
C GLU A 304 -8.25 -14.16 -1.31
N SER A 305 -8.34 -15.42 -0.86
CA SER A 305 -8.50 -16.57 -1.73
C SER A 305 -9.80 -16.48 -2.54
N ARG A 306 -10.92 -16.14 -1.89
CA ARG A 306 -12.20 -15.92 -2.58
C ARG A 306 -12.14 -14.73 -3.53
N LEU A 307 -11.53 -13.62 -3.10
CA LEU A 307 -11.35 -12.45 -3.95
C LEU A 307 -10.56 -12.80 -5.22
N GLY A 308 -9.50 -13.61 -5.09
CA GLY A 308 -8.72 -14.10 -6.23
C GLY A 308 -9.53 -14.90 -7.25
N GLN A 309 -10.61 -15.55 -6.83
CA GLN A 309 -11.52 -16.31 -7.70
C GLN A 309 -12.65 -15.44 -8.25
N ASP A 310 -13.14 -14.50 -7.44
CA ASP A 310 -14.29 -13.64 -7.72
C ASP A 310 -14.05 -12.24 -7.14
N SER A 311 -13.92 -11.24 -8.02
CA SER A 311 -13.70 -9.85 -7.64
C SER A 311 -14.86 -9.22 -6.86
N SER A 312 -16.01 -9.90 -6.76
CA SER A 312 -17.17 -9.50 -5.96
C SER A 312 -17.18 -10.07 -4.53
N ALA A 313 -16.16 -10.85 -4.15
CA ALA A 313 -16.05 -11.42 -2.80
C ALA A 313 -16.21 -10.34 -1.71
N VAL A 314 -17.07 -10.62 -0.73
CA VAL A 314 -17.41 -9.67 0.33
C VAL A 314 -16.39 -9.73 1.47
N PHE A 315 -15.87 -8.57 1.86
CA PHE A 315 -14.98 -8.43 3.01
C PHE A 315 -15.70 -8.83 4.31
N PRO A 316 -15.11 -9.71 5.14
CA PRO A 316 -15.74 -10.22 6.36
C PRO A 316 -15.64 -9.21 7.53
N ALA A 317 -16.24 -8.03 7.36
CA ALA A 317 -16.12 -6.90 8.30
C ALA A 317 -16.52 -7.26 9.74
N GLU A 318 -17.60 -8.01 9.94
CA GLU A 318 -18.07 -8.41 11.28
C GLU A 318 -17.09 -9.37 11.98
N ALA A 319 -16.56 -10.35 11.26
CA ALA A 319 -15.58 -11.29 11.81
C ALA A 319 -14.28 -10.57 12.20
N VAL A 320 -13.81 -9.68 11.30
CA VAL A 320 -12.65 -8.83 11.57
C VAL A 320 -12.87 -7.92 12.78
N HIS A 321 -14.07 -7.32 12.90
CA HIS A 321 -14.38 -6.44 14.02
C HIS A 321 -14.32 -7.17 15.36
N ARG A 322 -14.90 -8.37 15.46
CA ARG A 322 -14.84 -9.21 16.67
C ARG A 322 -13.39 -9.55 17.06
N LEU A 323 -12.57 -9.96 16.09
CA LEU A 323 -11.15 -10.26 16.33
C LEU A 323 -10.29 -9.04 16.68
N ARG A 324 -10.80 -7.83 16.45
CA ARG A 324 -10.19 -6.59 16.93
C ARG A 324 -10.62 -6.27 18.36
N THR A 325 -11.87 -6.51 18.74
CA THR A 325 -12.36 -6.24 20.11
C THR A 325 -11.77 -7.21 21.13
N ASP A 326 -11.58 -8.47 20.76
CA ASP A 326 -10.97 -9.50 21.62
C ASP A 326 -9.50 -9.21 21.96
N ARG A 327 -8.90 -8.23 21.30
CA ARG A 327 -7.55 -7.71 21.59
C ARG A 327 -7.49 -6.91 22.90
N GLY A 328 -8.62 -6.30 23.30
CA GLY A 328 -8.71 -5.39 24.45
C GLY A 328 -9.30 -6.02 25.72
N ALA A 329 -9.68 -7.29 25.66
CA ALA A 329 -10.12 -8.11 26.80
C ALA A 329 -8.96 -8.97 27.31
#